data_AF-A0A1H6YXF4-F1
#
_entry.id   AF-A0A1H6YXF4-F1
#
_cell.length_a   1.000
_cell.length_b   1.000
_cell.length_c   1.000
_cell.angle_alpha   90.00
_cell.angle_beta   90.00
_cell.angle_gamma   90.00
#
_symmetry.space_group_name_H-M   'P 1'
#
loop_
_entity.id
_entity.type
_entity.pdbx_description
1 polymer ?
#
loop_
_entity_poly.entity_id
_entity_poly.type
_entity_poly.pdbx_seq_one_letter_code
_entity_poly.pdbx_strand_id
1 'polypeptide(L)'
;MIDPQPYDRINTIGSKEAERQRLASLFDRHLESGGEVRVVDGFKPEPLPPRTSRINPETVLKRRRPTPKAAPSSSPSSSALA
;
A
#
# COMPACT_ATOMS: atom_id res chain seq x y z
N MET A 1 -6.07 -9.09 -26.89
CA MET A 1 -5.47 -8.25 -25.83
C MET A 1 -6.63 -7.66 -25.05
N ILE A 2 -6.75 -7.98 -23.76
CA ILE A 2 -7.79 -7.43 -22.87
C ILE A 2 -7.19 -6.18 -22.25
N ASP A 3 -7.79 -5.02 -22.51
CA ASP A 3 -7.31 -3.76 -21.94
C ASP A 3 -7.53 -3.76 -20.42
N PRO A 4 -6.50 -3.40 -19.63
CA PRO A 4 -6.62 -3.37 -18.18
C PRO A 4 -7.66 -2.33 -17.77
N GLN A 5 -8.65 -2.78 -17.01
CA GLN A 5 -9.73 -1.93 -16.54
C GLN A 5 -9.16 -0.86 -15.58
N PRO A 6 -9.71 0.36 -15.54
CA PRO A 6 -9.16 1.46 -14.73
C PRO A 6 -8.99 1.11 -13.24
N TYR A 7 -9.79 0.18 -12.72
CA TYR A 7 -9.70 -0.37 -11.37
C TYR A 7 -8.38 -1.09 -11.07
N ASP A 8 -7.73 -1.66 -12.08
CA ASP A 8 -6.47 -2.39 -11.93
C ASP A 8 -5.31 -1.45 -11.58
N ARG A 9 -5.40 -0.16 -11.91
CA ARG A 9 -4.31 0.81 -11.71
C ARG A 9 -4.17 1.30 -10.27
N ILE A 10 -5.23 1.28 -9.48
CA ILE A 10 -5.26 1.80 -8.09
C ILE A 10 -4.89 0.72 -7.07
N ASN A 11 -5.04 -0.56 -7.43
CA ASN A 11 -4.81 -1.72 -6.55
C ASN A 11 -3.60 -2.56 -6.98
N THR A 12 -2.51 -1.91 -7.41
CA THR A 12 -1.31 -2.58 -7.98
C THR A 12 -0.28 -3.05 -6.95
N ILE A 13 -0.51 -2.84 -5.65
CA ILE A 13 0.42 -3.30 -4.61
C ILE A 13 0.27 -4.82 -4.47
N GLY A 14 1.36 -5.58 -4.58
CA GLY A 14 1.33 -7.06 -4.48
C GLY A 14 0.66 -7.60 -3.20
N SER A 15 0.61 -6.81 -2.11
CA SER A 15 -0.12 -7.16 -0.89
C SER A 15 -1.65 -7.17 -1.03
N LYS A 16 -2.19 -6.69 -2.15
CA LYS A 16 -3.63 -6.61 -2.43
C LYS A 16 -4.08 -7.57 -3.55
N GLU A 17 -3.20 -8.42 -4.05
CA GLU A 17 -3.50 -9.31 -5.17
C GLU A 17 -4.60 -10.33 -4.82
N ALA A 18 -4.57 -10.90 -3.61
CA ALA A 18 -5.59 -11.82 -3.14
C ALA A 18 -6.99 -11.18 -3.09
N GLU A 19 -7.08 -9.93 -2.62
CA GLU A 19 -8.36 -9.22 -2.57
C GLU A 19 -8.84 -8.83 -3.98
N ARG A 20 -7.91 -8.51 -4.90
CA ARG A 20 -8.24 -8.27 -6.31
C ARG A 20 -8.85 -9.50 -6.97
N GLN A 21 -8.24 -10.67 -6.77
CA GLN A 21 -8.76 -11.93 -7.29
C GLN A 21 -10.15 -12.24 -6.73
N ARG A 22 -10.35 -12.04 -5.42
CA ARG A 22 -11.65 -12.21 -4.77
C ARG A 22 -12.72 -11.31 -5.38
N LEU A 23 -12.42 -10.03 -5.56
CA LEU A 23 -13.37 -9.08 -6.15
C LEU A 23 -13.71 -9.42 -7.60
N ALA A 24 -12.71 -9.83 -8.39
CA ALA A 24 -12.94 -10.27 -9.77
C ALA A 24 -13.95 -11.43 -9.83
N SER A 25 -13.76 -12.47 -9.00
CA SER A 25 -14.68 -13.61 -8.95
C SER A 25 -16.11 -13.23 -8.53
N LEU A 26 -16.26 -12.21 -7.68
CA LEU A 26 -17.59 -11.71 -7.29
C LEU A 26 -18.28 -10.96 -8.42
N PHE A 27 -17.55 -10.18 -9.22
CA PHE A 27 -18.10 -9.53 -10.40
C PHE A 27 -18.53 -10.55 -11.46
N ASP A 28 -17.70 -11.55 -11.72
CA ASP A 28 -18.02 -12.61 -12.69
C ASP A 28 -19.31 -13.33 -12.30
N ARG A 29 -19.45 -13.72 -11.03
CA ARG A 29 -20.67 -14.36 -10.51
C ARG A 29 -21.91 -13.45 -10.64
N HIS A 30 -21.75 -12.14 -10.42
CA HIS A 30 -22.85 -11.19 -10.57
C HIS A 30 -23.29 -11.07 -12.04
N LEU A 31 -22.34 -11.03 -12.97
CA LEU A 31 -22.61 -10.99 -14.42
C LEU A 31 -23.28 -12.29 -14.91
N GLU A 32 -22.83 -13.45 -14.43
CA GLU A 32 -23.46 -14.75 -14.73
C GLU A 32 -24.92 -14.82 -14.27
N SER A 33 -25.25 -14.18 -13.15
CA SER A 33 -26.63 -14.11 -12.64
C SER A 33 -27.54 -13.15 -13.43
N GLY A 34 -27.02 -12.51 -14.47
CA GLY A 34 -27.74 -11.56 -15.32
C GLY A 34 -27.80 -10.14 -14.76
N GLY A 35 -27.04 -9.83 -13.71
CA GLY A 35 -26.94 -8.49 -13.16
C GLY A 35 -26.03 -7.57 -13.98
N GLU A 36 -26.28 -6.27 -13.93
CA GLU A 36 -25.55 -5.27 -14.72
C GLU A 36 -24.47 -4.56 -13.89
N VAL A 37 -23.26 -4.41 -14.46
CA VAL A 37 -22.18 -3.61 -13.87
C VAL A 37 -22.05 -2.32 -14.67
N ARG A 38 -22.29 -1.17 -14.02
CA ARG A 38 -22.11 0.16 -14.62
C ARG A 38 -20.93 0.88 -13.98
N VAL A 39 -20.05 1.43 -14.81
CA VAL A 39 -19.02 2.36 -14.35
C VAL A 39 -19.70 3.72 -14.17
N VAL A 40 -19.73 4.20 -12.93
CA VAL A 40 -20.29 5.52 -12.62
C VAL A 40 -19.16 6.53 -12.70
N ASP A 41 -19.13 7.30 -13.78
CA ASP A 41 -18.25 8.45 -13.91
C ASP A 41 -18.78 9.58 -13.02
N GLY A 42 -17.94 10.11 -12.14
CA GLY A 42 -18.32 11.22 -11.26
C GLY A 42 -17.47 11.39 -10.02
N PHE A 43 -16.74 10.35 -9.61
CA PHE A 43 -15.78 10.48 -8.52
C PHE A 43 -14.54 11.22 -9.02
N LYS A 44 -14.50 12.53 -8.77
CA LYS A 44 -13.28 13.32 -8.90
C LYS A 44 -12.51 13.19 -7.59
N PRO A 45 -11.38 12.48 -7.55
CA PRO A 45 -10.56 12.44 -6.35
C PRO A 45 -10.09 13.87 -6.07
N GLU A 46 -10.66 14.51 -5.06
CA GLU A 46 -10.14 15.77 -4.56
C GLU A 46 -8.74 15.52 -3.99
N PRO A 47 -7.80 16.46 -4.18
CA PRO A 47 -6.48 16.33 -3.58
C PRO A 47 -6.63 16.20 -2.07
N LEU A 48 -5.80 15.33 -1.45
CA LEU A 48 -5.80 15.21 -0.01
C LEU A 48 -5.55 16.59 0.62
N PRO A 49 -6.26 16.93 1.71
CA PRO A 49 -6.02 18.19 2.39
C PRO A 49 -4.55 18.26 2.85
N PRO A 50 -3.94 19.46 2.85
CA PRO A 50 -2.58 19.63 3.32
C PRO A 50 -2.47 19.18 4.78
N ARG A 51 -1.35 18.54 5.12
CA ARG A 51 -1.09 18.13 6.51
C ARG A 51 -1.11 19.36 7.41
N THR A 52 -1.92 19.32 8.46
CA THR A 52 -1.92 20.36 9.47
C THR A 52 -0.66 20.23 10.34
N SER A 53 -0.04 21.37 10.67
CA SER A 53 1.09 21.43 11.62
C SER A 53 0.65 21.28 13.07
N ARG A 54 -0.65 21.43 13.34
CA ARG A 54 -1.25 21.33 14.67
C ARG A 54 -1.28 19.87 15.11
N ILE A 55 -0.35 19.53 15.99
CA ILE A 55 -0.31 18.24 16.66
C ILE A 55 -1.28 18.29 17.85
N ASN A 56 -2.25 17.37 17.90
CA ASN A 56 -3.12 17.21 19.07
C ASN A 56 -2.37 16.40 20.14
N PRO A 57 -1.98 17.01 21.29
CA PRO A 57 -1.15 16.36 22.31
C PRO A 57 -1.82 15.13 22.94
N GLU A 58 -3.16 15.11 23.01
CA GLU A 58 -3.93 13.99 23.59
C GLU A 58 -3.90 12.73 22.72
N THR A 59 -3.64 12.88 21.42
CA THR A 59 -3.61 11.77 20.45
C THR A 59 -2.20 11.43 19.98
N VAL A 60 -1.16 12.12 20.47
CA VAL A 60 0.22 11.78 20.10
C VAL A 60 0.58 10.45 20.74
N LEU A 61 0.73 9.42 19.91
CA LEU A 61 1.31 8.16 20.33
C LEU A 61 2.72 8.43 20.87
N LYS A 62 2.93 8.24 22.18
CA LYS A 62 4.23 8.48 22.83
C LYS A 62 5.29 7.68 22.07
N ARG A 63 6.25 8.39 21.45
CA ARG A 63 7.34 7.74 20.72
C ARG A 63 8.11 6.84 21.68
N ARG A 64 8.13 5.53 21.41
CA ARG A 64 9.04 4.60 22.08
C ARG A 64 10.47 5.07 21.78
N ARG A 65 11.30 5.24 22.81
CA ARG A 65 12.70 5.66 22.62
C ARG A 65 13.40 4.65 21.70
N PRO A 66 14.18 5.09 20.71
CA PRO A 66 15.00 4.16 19.93
C PRO A 66 15.94 3.42 20.88
N THR A 67 15.89 2.09 20.85
CA THR A 67 16.87 1.26 21.56
C THR A 67 18.24 1.53 20.95
N PRO A 68 19.29 1.72 21.75
CA PRO A 68 20.63 1.99 21.24
C PRO A 68 21.05 0.85 20.30
N LYS A 69 21.42 1.20 19.06
CA LYS A 69 21.93 0.28 18.05
C LYS A 69 23.27 -0.24 18.54
N ALA A 70 23.39 -1.55 18.77
CA ALA A 70 24.66 -2.18 19.14
C ALA A 70 25.74 -1.84 18.10
N ALA A 71 26.93 -1.48 18.59
CA ALA A 71 28.05 -1.04 17.78
C ALA A 71 28.45 -2.11 16.74
N PRO A 72 28.89 -1.71 15.52
CA PRO A 72 29.41 -2.66 14.55
C PRO A 72 30.70 -3.29 15.09
N SER A 73 30.70 -4.61 15.28
CA SER A 73 31.89 -5.38 15.60
C SER A 73 32.92 -5.18 14.49
N SER A 74 34.03 -4.52 14.80
CA SER A 74 35.16 -4.34 13.91
C SER A 74 35.79 -5.70 13.60
N SER A 75 35.60 -6.20 12.39
CA SER A 75 36.37 -7.32 11.84
C SER A 75 37.79 -6.84 11.53
N PRO A 76 38.85 -7.46 12.07
CA PRO A 76 40.21 -7.11 11.66
C PRO A 76 40.46 -7.60 10.23
N SER A 77 40.87 -6.66 9.36
CA SER A 77 41.38 -6.92 8.02
C SER A 77 42.70 -7.68 8.12
N SER A 78 42.72 -8.93 7.69
CA SER A 78 43.93 -9.73 7.51
C SER A 78 44.53 -9.43 6.13
N SER A 79 45.38 -8.41 6.06
CA SER A 79 46.27 -8.16 4.92
C SER A 79 47.72 -8.21 5.37
N ALA A 80 48.39 -9.34 5.12
CA ALA A 80 49.83 -9.58 5.21
C ALA A 80 50.06 -10.96 4.54
N LEU A 81 51.08 -11.26 3.73
CA LEU A 81 52.29 -10.58 3.30
C LEU A 81 52.87 -11.45 2.15
N ALA A 82 53.57 -10.80 1.21
CA ALA A 82 54.62 -11.28 0.30
C ALA A 82 54.72 -12.78 -0.08
#